data_AF-F0JGV1-F1
#
_entry.id   AF-F0JGV1-F1
#
_cell.length_a   1.000
_cell.length_b   1.000
_cell.length_c   1.000
_cell.angle_alpha   90.00
_cell.angle_beta   90.00
_cell.angle_gamma   90.00
#
_symmetry.space_group_name_H-M   'P 1'
#
loop_
_entity.id
_entity.type
_entity.pdbx_description
1 polymer ?
#
loop_
_entity_poly.entity_id
_entity_poly.type
_entity_poly.pdbx_seq_one_letter_code
_entity_poly.pdbx_strand_id
1 'polypeptide(L)'
;MKKLTTLTLTLALTLLVSGMAFAMQGMDHGDMKAGDMTVQQSIKVMEDNLALMKQDVETMKDETRRDAAMGAMNTHMTDMHHGMAGVEAHAKMSQNSKMDALLKQLDKEMMITMKGMGVAKKDADKGIPMMMDGINKMEKTTAKMKSAM
;
A
#
# COMPACT_ATOMS: atom_id res chain seq x y z
N MET A 1 22.81 -36.92 49.39
CA MET A 1 24.12 -36.66 48.73
C MET A 1 24.12 -37.45 47.42
N LYS A 2 24.28 -36.94 46.20
CA LYS A 2 24.59 -35.63 45.61
C LYS A 2 23.88 -35.56 44.23
N LYS A 3 23.51 -34.34 43.85
CA LYS A 3 23.05 -33.90 42.52
C LYS A 3 24.13 -34.21 41.47
N LEU A 4 23.77 -34.42 40.20
CA LEU A 4 24.53 -33.90 39.05
C LEU A 4 23.62 -33.79 37.82
N THR A 5 23.41 -32.54 37.43
CA THR A 5 22.74 -31.99 36.26
C THR A 5 23.58 -32.26 35.01
N THR A 6 22.97 -32.67 33.89
CA THR A 6 23.57 -32.44 32.56
C THR A 6 22.46 -32.26 31.53
N LEU A 7 22.18 -30.99 31.28
CA LEU A 7 21.25 -30.47 30.28
C LEU A 7 22.13 -29.76 29.26
N THR A 8 22.41 -30.36 28.09
CA THR A 8 22.85 -29.62 26.89
C THR A 8 22.98 -30.50 25.64
N LEU A 9 22.48 -29.94 24.53
CA LEU A 9 22.88 -30.17 23.12
C LEU A 9 22.50 -31.53 22.49
N THR A 10 21.88 -31.64 21.30
CA THR A 10 21.71 -30.68 20.20
C THR A 10 20.60 -31.22 19.29
N LEU A 11 19.54 -30.43 19.08
CA LEU A 11 18.49 -30.69 18.10
C LEU A 11 18.98 -30.16 16.75
N ALA A 12 19.52 -31.02 15.91
CA ALA A 12 19.95 -30.65 14.56
C ALA A 12 19.42 -31.69 13.57
N LEU A 13 18.19 -31.51 13.07
CA LEU A 13 17.76 -32.10 11.79
C LEU A 13 16.38 -31.56 11.32
N THR A 14 16.30 -30.32 10.84
CA THR A 14 15.19 -29.86 9.96
C THR A 14 15.52 -28.63 9.09
N LEU A 15 16.82 -28.35 8.82
CA LEU A 15 17.23 -27.22 7.96
C LEU A 15 17.43 -27.63 6.48
N LEU A 16 16.41 -28.17 5.83
CA LEU A 16 16.48 -28.47 4.38
C LEU A 16 15.21 -28.10 3.58
N VAL A 17 14.45 -27.09 4.01
CA VAL A 17 13.46 -26.43 3.14
C VAL A 17 13.42 -24.92 3.40
N SER A 18 14.51 -24.22 3.08
CA SER A 18 14.52 -22.74 3.17
C SER A 18 15.59 -22.10 2.29
N GLY A 19 15.75 -22.59 1.06
CA GLY A 19 16.43 -21.85 0.00
C GLY A 19 15.41 -21.49 -1.08
N MET A 20 15.23 -20.19 -1.34
CA MET A 20 14.42 -19.55 -2.41
C MET A 20 13.09 -18.84 -2.01
N ALA A 21 12.83 -18.52 -0.73
CA ALA A 21 11.64 -17.69 -0.38
C ALA A 21 11.97 -16.34 0.31
N PHE A 22 13.20 -16.12 0.77
CA PHE A 22 13.57 -14.88 1.48
C PHE A 22 14.41 -13.95 0.60
N ALA A 23 13.78 -13.34 -0.40
CA ALA A 23 14.37 -12.21 -1.14
C ALA A 23 13.35 -11.09 -1.46
N MET A 24 12.10 -11.20 -1.00
CA MET A 24 11.07 -10.15 -1.21
C MET A 24 10.26 -9.84 0.06
N GLN A 25 10.85 -10.00 1.25
CA GLN A 25 10.12 -9.82 2.52
C GLN A 25 10.89 -8.93 3.51
N GLY A 26 11.46 -7.84 3.00
CA GLY A 26 12.24 -6.90 3.80
C GLY A 26 12.27 -5.48 3.28
N MET A 27 11.32 -5.08 2.42
CA MET A 27 11.03 -3.66 2.23
C MET A 27 9.84 -3.33 3.11
N ASP A 28 10.13 -3.01 4.36
CA ASP A 28 9.18 -2.29 5.20
C ASP A 28 8.99 -0.92 4.54
N HIS A 29 7.91 -0.80 3.75
CA HIS A 29 7.66 0.38 2.91
C HIS A 29 7.41 1.65 3.74
N GLY A 30 7.25 1.53 5.06
CA GLY A 30 7.03 2.64 5.98
C GLY A 30 8.28 3.46 6.33
N ASP A 31 9.50 2.92 6.13
CA ASP A 31 10.75 3.57 6.56
C ASP A 31 11.54 4.26 5.43
N MET A 32 11.05 4.20 4.18
CA MET A 32 11.71 4.87 3.04
C MET A 32 11.29 6.35 2.95
N LYS A 33 12.25 7.26 3.08
CA LYS A 33 12.00 8.70 2.95
C LYS A 33 11.65 9.08 1.51
N ALA A 34 10.77 10.07 1.37
CA ALA A 34 10.45 10.69 0.08
C ALA A 34 11.74 11.27 -0.55
N GLY A 35 12.32 10.54 -1.51
CA GLY A 35 13.58 10.90 -2.18
C GLY A 35 14.51 9.72 -2.45
N ASP A 36 14.40 8.63 -1.69
CA ASP A 36 15.27 7.45 -1.84
C ASP A 36 14.76 6.45 -2.89
N MET A 37 13.50 6.60 -3.32
CA MET A 37 12.85 5.72 -4.28
C MET A 37 12.97 6.26 -5.71
N THR A 38 13.23 5.37 -6.66
CA THR A 38 13.08 5.65 -8.10
C THR A 38 11.60 5.83 -8.46
N VAL A 39 11.30 6.55 -9.55
CA VAL A 39 9.91 6.69 -10.06
C VAL A 39 9.23 5.33 -10.24
N GLN A 40 9.97 4.34 -10.77
CA GLN A 40 9.49 2.97 -10.97
C GLN A 40 9.07 2.34 -9.65
N GLN A 41 9.90 2.46 -8.60
CA GLN A 41 9.59 1.93 -7.28
C GLN A 41 8.41 2.66 -6.64
N SER A 42 8.36 3.98 -6.75
CA SER A 42 7.27 4.79 -6.23
C SER A 42 5.93 4.44 -6.88
N ILE A 43 5.91 4.27 -8.20
CA ILE A 43 4.73 3.80 -8.92
C ILE A 43 4.35 2.39 -8.52
N LYS A 44 5.32 1.48 -8.36
CA LYS A 44 5.04 0.14 -7.90
C LYS A 44 4.37 0.14 -6.52
N VAL A 45 4.86 0.94 -5.57
CA VAL A 45 4.22 1.09 -4.26
C VAL A 45 2.79 1.60 -4.40
N MET A 46 2.53 2.54 -5.30
CA MET A 46 1.17 2.99 -5.56
C MET A 46 0.29 1.88 -6.15
N GLU A 47 0.79 1.11 -7.12
CA GLU A 47 0.04 -0.01 -7.71
C GLU A 47 -0.27 -1.12 -6.70
N ASP A 48 0.72 -1.50 -5.89
CA ASP A 48 0.57 -2.54 -4.87
C ASP A 48 -0.46 -2.10 -3.81
N ASN A 49 -0.40 -0.84 -3.34
CA ASN A 49 -1.37 -0.32 -2.37
C ASN A 49 -2.78 -0.15 -2.98
N LEU A 50 -2.90 0.25 -4.25
CA LEU A 50 -4.22 0.29 -4.91
C LEU A 50 -4.87 -1.09 -4.97
N ALA A 51 -4.10 -2.14 -5.24
CA ALA A 51 -4.61 -3.51 -5.23
C ALA A 51 -5.10 -3.92 -3.83
N LEU A 52 -4.34 -3.60 -2.78
CA LEU A 52 -4.73 -3.87 -1.39
C LEU A 52 -5.97 -3.07 -0.99
N MET A 53 -6.05 -1.79 -1.35
CA MET A 53 -7.24 -0.96 -1.11
C MET A 53 -8.49 -1.54 -1.77
N LYS A 54 -8.39 -2.10 -2.99
CA LYS A 54 -9.54 -2.78 -3.63
C LYS A 54 -9.97 -4.00 -2.82
N GLN A 55 -9.01 -4.80 -2.36
CA GLN A 55 -9.30 -5.95 -1.52
C GLN A 55 -9.96 -5.54 -0.19
N ASP A 56 -9.54 -4.43 0.40
CA ASP A 56 -10.16 -3.90 1.61
C ASP A 56 -11.58 -3.41 1.35
N VAL A 57 -11.84 -2.70 0.25
CA VAL A 57 -13.19 -2.28 -0.12
C VAL A 57 -14.11 -3.48 -0.34
N GLU A 58 -13.62 -4.57 -0.93
CA GLU A 58 -14.37 -5.81 -1.03
C GLU A 58 -14.62 -6.45 0.35
N THR A 59 -13.63 -6.41 1.24
CA THR A 59 -13.75 -6.89 2.62
C THR A 59 -14.77 -6.09 3.43
N MET A 60 -14.92 -4.78 3.17
CA MET A 60 -15.88 -3.90 3.85
C MET A 60 -17.36 -4.24 3.60
N LYS A 61 -17.64 -5.05 2.57
CA LYS A 61 -18.99 -5.56 2.32
C LYS A 61 -19.45 -6.50 3.44
N ASP A 62 -18.51 -7.13 4.15
CA ASP A 62 -18.76 -7.82 5.41
C ASP A 62 -18.72 -6.80 6.56
N GLU A 63 -19.87 -6.61 7.20
CA GLU A 63 -20.03 -5.68 8.32
C GLU A 63 -19.07 -5.98 9.49
N THR A 64 -18.82 -7.26 9.77
CA THR A 64 -17.97 -7.68 10.91
C THR A 64 -16.50 -7.39 10.68
N ARG A 65 -16.08 -7.18 9.42
CA ARG A 65 -14.70 -6.92 9.02
C ARG A 65 -14.47 -5.48 8.58
N ARG A 66 -15.53 -4.69 8.47
CA ARG A 66 -15.51 -3.34 7.90
C ARG A 66 -14.57 -2.40 8.63
N ASP A 67 -14.60 -2.39 9.96
CA ASP A 67 -13.76 -1.48 10.75
C ASP A 67 -12.26 -1.80 10.60
N ALA A 68 -11.91 -3.09 10.60
CA ALA A 68 -10.53 -3.52 10.36
C ALA A 68 -10.06 -3.15 8.94
N ALA A 69 -10.90 -3.38 7.94
CA ALA A 69 -10.62 -2.98 6.55
C ALA A 69 -10.50 -1.46 6.41
N MET A 70 -11.27 -0.67 7.16
CA MET A 70 -11.16 0.80 7.14
C MET A 70 -9.84 1.26 7.77
N GLY A 71 -9.36 0.56 8.81
CA GLY A 71 -8.04 0.79 9.37
C GLY A 71 -6.90 0.48 8.38
N ALA A 72 -7.00 -0.65 7.68
CA ALA A 72 -6.04 -1.04 6.64
C ALA A 72 -6.01 -0.03 5.49
N MET A 73 -7.18 0.40 5.00
CA MET A 73 -7.28 1.44 3.95
C MET A 73 -6.55 2.75 4.30
N ASN A 74 -6.58 3.19 5.56
CA ASN A 74 -5.84 4.40 5.97
C ASN A 74 -4.33 4.19 5.88
N THR A 75 -3.85 2.99 6.19
CA THR A 75 -2.42 2.64 6.08
C THR A 75 -2.02 2.66 4.61
N HIS A 76 -2.78 2.00 3.75
CA HIS A 76 -2.51 1.98 2.31
C HIS A 76 -2.59 3.38 1.66
N MET A 77 -3.49 4.26 2.11
CA MET A 77 -3.50 5.66 1.64
C MET A 77 -2.27 6.44 2.10
N THR A 78 -1.74 6.15 3.29
CA THR A 78 -0.50 6.75 3.76
C THR A 78 0.68 6.32 2.87
N ASP A 79 0.76 5.03 2.55
CA ASP A 79 1.80 4.49 1.67
C ASP A 79 1.64 4.97 0.23
N MET A 80 0.40 5.17 -0.24
CA MET A 80 0.10 5.85 -1.50
C MET A 80 0.68 7.27 -1.51
N HIS A 81 0.48 8.05 -0.45
CA HIS A 81 1.08 9.38 -0.32
C HIS A 81 2.61 9.34 -0.37
N HIS A 82 3.26 8.34 0.24
CA HIS A 82 4.71 8.16 0.13
C HIS A 82 5.15 7.85 -1.31
N GLY A 83 4.42 6.98 -2.02
CA GLY A 83 4.63 6.72 -3.44
C GLY A 83 4.48 8.00 -4.28
N MET A 84 3.43 8.78 -4.03
CA MET A 84 3.18 10.06 -4.70
C MET A 84 4.30 11.06 -4.47
N ALA A 85 4.79 11.20 -3.23
CA ALA A 85 5.88 12.11 -2.89
C ALA A 85 7.19 11.72 -3.62
N GLY A 86 7.46 10.42 -3.75
CA GLY A 86 8.58 9.93 -4.55
C GLY A 86 8.46 10.34 -6.02
N VAL A 87 7.31 10.13 -6.65
CA VAL A 87 7.09 10.56 -8.04
C VAL A 87 7.14 12.08 -8.18
N GLU A 88 6.60 12.84 -7.22
CA GLU A 88 6.61 14.30 -7.24
C GLU A 88 8.03 14.87 -7.22
N ALA A 89 8.91 14.29 -6.39
CA ALA A 89 10.32 14.68 -6.34
C ALA A 89 10.98 14.55 -7.72
N HIS A 90 10.80 13.40 -8.38
CA HIS A 90 11.31 13.18 -9.73
C HIS A 90 10.68 14.10 -10.77
N ALA A 91 9.35 14.29 -10.72
CA ALA A 91 8.63 15.16 -11.65
C ALA A 91 9.14 16.62 -11.59
N LYS A 92 9.45 17.11 -10.38
CA LYS A 92 10.06 18.44 -10.18
C LYS A 92 11.47 18.51 -10.75
N MET A 93 12.29 17.48 -10.49
CA MET A 93 13.67 17.42 -11.02
C MET A 93 13.70 17.37 -12.55
N SER A 94 12.78 16.64 -13.17
CA SER A 94 12.70 16.48 -14.62
C SER A 94 11.80 17.53 -15.31
N GLN A 95 11.25 18.49 -14.55
CA GLN A 95 10.27 19.49 -15.02
C GLN A 95 9.10 18.89 -15.83
N ASN A 96 8.64 17.69 -15.45
CA ASN A 96 7.58 16.98 -16.16
C ASN A 96 6.20 17.47 -15.71
N SER A 97 5.71 18.52 -16.36
CA SER A 97 4.40 19.14 -16.07
C SER A 97 3.21 18.19 -16.24
N LYS A 98 3.33 17.18 -17.12
CA LYS A 98 2.31 16.14 -17.29
C LYS A 98 2.23 15.24 -16.06
N MET A 99 3.37 14.88 -15.48
CA MET A 99 3.42 14.08 -14.24
C MET A 99 2.85 14.86 -13.05
N ASP A 100 3.17 16.15 -12.92
CA ASP A 100 2.59 17.02 -11.87
C ASP A 100 1.05 17.11 -11.98
N ALA A 101 0.52 17.27 -13.20
CA ALA A 101 -0.92 17.28 -13.42
C ALA A 101 -1.58 15.94 -13.05
N LEU A 102 -0.92 14.81 -13.35
CA LEU A 102 -1.41 13.48 -12.99
C LEU A 102 -1.37 13.26 -11.46
N LEU A 103 -0.34 13.73 -10.76
CA LEU A 103 -0.27 13.67 -9.29
C LEU A 103 -1.40 14.46 -8.64
N LYS A 104 -1.69 15.67 -9.12
CA LYS A 104 -2.84 16.48 -8.66
C LYS A 104 -4.17 15.80 -8.95
N GLN A 105 -4.27 15.06 -10.05
CA GLN A 105 -5.46 14.28 -10.35
C GLN A 105 -5.60 13.09 -9.39
N LEU A 106 -4.51 12.38 -9.12
CA LEU A 106 -4.48 11.24 -8.21
C LEU A 106 -4.87 11.66 -6.78
N ASP A 107 -4.40 12.81 -6.31
CA ASP A 107 -4.79 13.39 -5.01
C ASP A 107 -6.31 13.66 -4.91
N LYS A 108 -6.92 14.18 -5.97
CA LYS A 108 -8.37 14.36 -6.03
C LYS A 108 -9.14 13.04 -5.97
N GLU A 109 -8.64 12.02 -6.65
CA GLU A 109 -9.25 10.69 -6.69
C GLU A 109 -9.12 9.97 -5.34
N MET A 110 -8.02 10.19 -4.63
CA MET A 110 -7.84 9.77 -3.24
C MET A 110 -8.81 10.49 -2.30
N MET A 111 -9.03 11.80 -2.45
CA MET A 111 -10.05 12.52 -1.67
C MET A 111 -11.47 11.96 -1.89
N ILE A 112 -11.81 11.51 -3.11
CA ILE A 112 -13.09 10.80 -3.36
C ILE A 112 -13.17 9.53 -2.52
N THR A 113 -12.08 8.77 -2.48
CA THR A 113 -11.97 7.54 -1.68
C THR A 113 -12.11 7.82 -0.19
N MET A 114 -11.40 8.82 0.33
CA MET A 114 -11.51 9.25 1.74
C MET A 114 -12.93 9.72 2.09
N LYS A 115 -13.58 10.46 1.19
CA LYS A 115 -14.98 10.86 1.35
C LYS A 115 -15.88 9.62 1.39
N GLY A 116 -15.64 8.64 0.53
CA GLY A 116 -16.31 7.34 0.53
C GLY A 116 -16.20 6.63 1.88
N MET A 117 -15.01 6.61 2.49
CA MET A 117 -14.83 6.07 3.84
C MET A 117 -15.65 6.82 4.89
N GLY A 118 -15.65 8.16 4.82
CA GLY A 118 -16.45 9.00 5.73
C GLY A 118 -17.95 8.72 5.61
N VAL A 119 -18.43 8.47 4.40
CA VAL A 119 -19.82 8.05 4.14
C VAL A 119 -20.06 6.63 4.63
N ALA A 120 -19.15 5.69 4.38
CA ALA A 120 -19.28 4.27 4.73
C ALA A 120 -19.45 4.02 6.23
N LYS A 121 -18.91 4.91 7.08
CA LYS A 121 -19.14 4.88 8.54
C LYS A 121 -20.60 5.06 8.95
N LYS A 122 -21.40 5.68 8.10
CA LYS A 122 -22.83 5.99 8.37
C LYS A 122 -23.77 5.21 7.44
N ASP A 123 -23.34 5.00 6.22
CA ASP A 123 -24.12 4.38 5.13
C ASP A 123 -23.13 3.64 4.22
N ALA A 124 -22.94 2.35 4.51
CA ALA A 124 -22.01 1.50 3.78
C ALA A 124 -22.43 1.31 2.31
N ASP A 125 -23.73 1.23 2.04
CA ASP A 125 -24.28 1.02 0.70
C ASP A 125 -23.97 2.18 -0.24
N LYS A 126 -23.84 3.40 0.29
CA LYS A 126 -23.36 4.56 -0.48
C LYS A 126 -21.84 4.72 -0.44
N GLY A 127 -21.22 4.48 0.72
CA GLY A 127 -19.80 4.73 0.93
C GLY A 127 -18.90 3.78 0.15
N ILE A 128 -19.21 2.48 0.16
CA ILE A 128 -18.41 1.44 -0.51
C ILE A 128 -18.31 1.66 -2.03
N PRO A 129 -19.41 1.94 -2.75
CA PRO A 129 -19.32 2.29 -4.18
C PRO A 129 -18.49 3.55 -4.46
N MET A 130 -18.56 4.57 -3.59
CA MET A 130 -17.74 5.77 -3.74
C MET A 130 -16.25 5.49 -3.55
N MET A 131 -15.89 4.64 -2.58
CA MET A 131 -14.51 4.20 -2.40
C MET A 131 -14.01 3.45 -3.64
N MET A 132 -14.80 2.50 -4.15
CA MET A 132 -14.45 1.74 -5.35
C MET A 132 -14.31 2.63 -6.60
N ASP A 133 -15.18 3.63 -6.78
CA ASP A 133 -15.07 4.61 -7.87
C ASP A 133 -13.77 5.44 -7.76
N GLY A 134 -13.45 5.93 -6.55
CA GLY A 134 -12.20 6.64 -6.29
C GLY A 134 -10.97 5.79 -6.63
N ILE A 135 -10.95 4.53 -6.17
CA ILE A 135 -9.83 3.61 -6.43
C ILE A 135 -9.68 3.26 -7.91
N ASN A 136 -10.78 2.98 -8.61
CA ASN A 136 -10.74 2.69 -10.06
C ASN A 136 -10.26 3.90 -10.88
N LYS A 137 -10.54 5.13 -10.41
CA LYS A 137 -9.99 6.35 -11.03
C LYS A 137 -8.50 6.48 -10.75
N MET A 138 -8.06 6.23 -9.51
CA MET A 138 -6.66 6.21 -9.14
C MET A 138 -5.86 5.19 -9.98
N GLU A 139 -6.36 3.97 -10.19
CA GLU A 139 -5.73 2.98 -11.07
C GLU A 139 -5.51 3.51 -12.50
N LYS A 140 -6.52 4.18 -13.06
CA LYS A 140 -6.43 4.79 -14.40
C LYS A 140 -5.40 5.91 -14.43
N THR A 141 -5.31 6.71 -13.38
CA THR A 141 -4.34 7.81 -13.29
C THR A 141 -2.92 7.26 -13.12
N THR A 142 -2.70 6.28 -12.24
CA THR A 142 -1.41 5.58 -12.09
C THR A 142 -0.96 4.93 -13.40
N ALA A 143 -1.87 4.30 -14.15
CA ALA A 143 -1.56 3.77 -15.47
C ALA A 143 -1.12 4.86 -16.47
N LYS A 144 -1.75 6.04 -16.44
CA LYS A 144 -1.32 7.20 -17.26
C LYS A 144 0.03 7.74 -16.82
N MET A 145 0.35 7.71 -15.53
CA MET A 145 1.66 8.10 -15.01
C MET A 145 2.75 7.20 -15.55
N LYS A 146 2.55 5.88 -15.58
CA LYS A 146 3.48 4.91 -16.20
C LYS A 146 3.77 5.23 -17.65
N SER A 147 2.75 5.58 -18.42
CA SER A 147 2.90 5.98 -19.83
C SER A 147 3.45 7.40 -20.03
N ALA A 148 3.68 8.16 -18.96
CA ALA A 148 4.21 9.52 -18.97
C ALA A 148 5.63 9.63 -18.38
N MET A 149 6.18 8.50 -17.94
CA MET A 149 7.60 8.31 -17.62
C MET A 149 8.42 8.24 -18.90
#